data_AF-A0A7Y2GW02-F1
#
_entry.id   AF-A0A7Y2GW02-F1
#
_cell.length_a   1.000
_cell.length_b   1.000
_cell.length_c   1.000
_cell.angle_alpha   90.00
_cell.angle_beta   90.00
_cell.angle_gamma   90.00
#
_symmetry.space_group_name_H-M   'P 1'
#
loop_
_entity.id
_entity.type
_entity.pdbx_description
1 polymer ?
#
loop_
_entity_poly.entity_id
_entity_poly.type
_entity_poly.pdbx_seq_one_letter_code
_entity_poly.pdbx_strand_id
1 'polypeptide(L)'
;MNRKPSLAHSEKKFRIDSYSIDRIPDQSKLFIDFQNNSPSIQKYYPTKDHDLTKHAKNVLDSYRIDRTLLCEILGDENQNLGAGEETLANIKRLRDKDCVAVVSGQQAGLFSGPIYTIFKALSVVRLADDLKKQGLNAVPIFWVASEDHDFEEANEIFVLDENAELRALSNSVSGLEENTPVGFVQLDESIKTTIDRAFSETPVTAFTKDITNVLSNAYSENETYGSAFAKLIHDLLGKFGLITVSPMNRKVRRLCSPIFVEAVERHREITGALIARDNELAVDGYHSQVLVSEDFFPFFYVDKKKKRNALRFDKAKNVIKSINSEKTFSTEEMLAEAENRPESLSPNALMRPIVQD
;
A
#
# COMPACT_ATOMS: atom_id res chain seq x y z
N MET A 1 -39.86 -1.90 -45.54
CA MET A 1 -39.99 -2.36 -44.13
C MET A 1 -38.75 -3.15 -43.75
N ASN A 2 -37.75 -2.48 -43.19
CA ASN A 2 -36.49 -3.08 -42.74
C ASN A 2 -36.68 -3.75 -41.38
N ARG A 3 -36.54 -5.08 -41.32
CA ARG A 3 -36.44 -5.82 -40.06
C ARG A 3 -35.00 -5.71 -39.55
N LYS A 4 -34.82 -5.08 -38.38
CA LYS A 4 -33.58 -5.17 -37.59
C LYS A 4 -33.40 -6.61 -37.10
N PRO A 5 -32.18 -7.18 -37.08
CA PRO A 5 -31.91 -8.43 -36.38
C PRO A 5 -31.93 -8.17 -34.88
N SER A 6 -32.71 -8.96 -34.12
CA SER A 6 -32.68 -8.94 -32.66
C SER A 6 -31.43 -9.65 -32.16
N LEU A 7 -30.59 -8.96 -31.39
CA LEU A 7 -29.52 -9.56 -30.61
C LEU A 7 -30.14 -10.34 -29.44
N ALA A 8 -30.38 -11.63 -29.66
CA ALA A 8 -30.68 -12.58 -28.61
C ALA A 8 -29.50 -12.62 -27.64
N HIS A 9 -29.68 -12.10 -26.43
CA HIS A 9 -28.74 -12.28 -25.33
C HIS A 9 -28.75 -13.75 -24.94
N SER A 10 -27.76 -14.53 -25.37
CA SER A 10 -27.53 -15.83 -24.76
C SER A 10 -26.98 -15.57 -23.35
N GLU A 11 -27.77 -15.82 -22.32
CA GLU A 11 -27.28 -15.96 -20.95
C GLU A 11 -26.30 -17.14 -20.93
N LYS A 12 -25.01 -16.89 -21.18
CA LYS A 12 -23.97 -17.85 -20.86
C LYS A 12 -23.98 -18.01 -19.35
N LYS A 13 -24.58 -19.10 -18.86
CA LYS A 13 -24.44 -19.53 -17.46
C LYS A 13 -22.97 -19.85 -17.24
N PHE A 14 -22.25 -18.93 -16.62
CA PHE A 14 -20.91 -19.21 -16.10
C PHE A 14 -21.05 -20.33 -15.07
N ARG A 15 -20.26 -21.39 -15.23
CA ARG A 15 -20.11 -22.40 -14.20
C ARG A 15 -19.17 -21.81 -13.14
N ILE A 16 -19.70 -21.56 -11.95
CA ILE A 16 -18.91 -21.15 -10.79
C ILE A 16 -18.61 -22.42 -10.02
N ASP A 17 -17.36 -22.89 -10.10
CA ASP A 17 -16.85 -23.95 -9.22
C ASP A 17 -16.12 -23.29 -8.05
N SER A 18 -16.50 -23.62 -6.82
CA SER A 18 -15.81 -23.16 -5.62
C SER A 18 -14.72 -24.16 -5.25
N TYR A 19 -13.47 -23.70 -5.24
CA TYR A 19 -12.34 -24.46 -4.72
C TYR A 19 -11.99 -23.92 -3.34
N SER A 20 -11.83 -24.84 -2.38
CA SER A 20 -11.32 -24.48 -1.07
C SER A 20 -9.84 -24.11 -1.19
N ILE A 21 -9.43 -23.10 -0.44
CA ILE A 21 -8.11 -22.48 -0.58
C ILE A 21 -6.97 -23.38 -0.10
N ASP A 22 -7.29 -24.36 0.76
CA ASP A 22 -6.42 -25.46 1.19
C ASP A 22 -5.99 -26.39 0.04
N ARG A 23 -6.67 -26.35 -1.11
CA ARG A 23 -6.30 -27.13 -2.30
C ARG A 23 -5.24 -26.43 -3.15
N ILE A 24 -4.97 -25.16 -2.91
CA ILE A 24 -3.89 -24.44 -3.58
C ILE A 24 -2.58 -24.86 -2.89
N PRO A 25 -1.53 -25.25 -3.63
CA PRO A 25 -0.26 -25.62 -3.03
C PRO A 25 0.40 -24.43 -2.30
N ASP A 26 1.36 -24.75 -1.44
CA ASP A 26 2.25 -23.80 -0.74
C ASP A 26 1.53 -22.74 0.13
N GLN A 27 0.31 -23.03 0.56
CA GLN A 27 -0.37 -22.20 1.56
C GLN A 27 0.20 -22.47 2.95
N SER A 28 0.48 -21.39 3.69
CA SER A 28 0.89 -21.54 5.08
C SER A 28 -0.25 -22.01 5.96
N LYS A 29 0.07 -22.80 6.99
CA LYS A 29 -0.90 -23.23 8.01
C LYS A 29 -1.63 -22.04 8.65
N LEU A 30 -0.90 -20.96 8.94
CA LEU A 30 -1.47 -19.74 9.52
C LEU A 30 -2.57 -19.15 8.61
N PHE A 31 -2.28 -19.06 7.31
CA PHE A 31 -3.24 -18.55 6.34
C PHE A 31 -4.48 -19.46 6.20
N ILE A 32 -4.29 -20.77 6.14
CA ILE A 32 -5.41 -21.72 6.08
C ILE A 32 -6.29 -21.65 7.34
N ASP A 33 -5.67 -21.59 8.52
CA ASP A 33 -6.39 -21.45 9.78
C ASP A 33 -7.14 -20.11 9.89
N PHE A 34 -6.56 -19.03 9.34
CA PHE A 34 -7.24 -17.73 9.24
C PHE A 34 -8.47 -17.83 8.34
N GLN A 35 -8.34 -18.40 7.13
CA GLN A 35 -9.44 -18.54 6.17
C GLN A 35 -10.58 -19.42 6.71
N ASN A 36 -10.24 -20.45 7.49
CA ASN A 36 -11.21 -21.33 8.12
C ASN A 36 -11.78 -20.80 9.45
N ASN A 37 -11.35 -19.60 9.90
CA ASN A 37 -11.72 -19.03 11.18
C ASN A 37 -11.46 -20.00 12.36
N SER A 38 -10.34 -20.73 12.31
CA SER A 38 -9.96 -21.74 13.29
C SER A 38 -9.86 -21.13 14.70
N PRO A 39 -10.41 -21.77 15.76
CA PRO A 39 -10.34 -21.23 17.13
C PRO A 39 -8.92 -20.95 17.63
N SER A 40 -7.93 -21.72 17.14
CA SER A 40 -6.51 -21.57 17.50
C SER A 40 -5.92 -20.21 17.13
N ILE A 41 -6.41 -19.59 16.06
CA ILE A 41 -5.84 -18.34 15.53
C ILE A 41 -6.49 -17.09 16.14
N GLN A 42 -7.65 -17.23 16.81
CA GLN A 42 -8.43 -16.10 17.32
C GLN A 42 -7.67 -15.24 18.35
N LYS A 43 -6.73 -15.83 19.10
CA LYS A 43 -5.89 -15.05 20.03
C LYS A 43 -4.93 -14.09 19.34
N TYR A 44 -4.64 -14.31 18.05
CA TYR A 44 -3.78 -13.46 17.23
C TYR A 44 -4.57 -12.41 16.42
N TYR A 45 -5.86 -12.64 16.23
CA TYR A 45 -6.77 -11.74 15.51
C TYR A 45 -7.96 -11.39 16.43
N PRO A 46 -7.78 -10.46 17.38
CA PRO A 46 -8.73 -10.21 18.47
C PRO A 46 -10.08 -9.64 18.02
N THR A 47 -10.20 -9.22 16.76
CA THR A 47 -11.46 -8.82 16.13
C THR A 47 -12.33 -10.05 15.89
N LYS A 48 -12.99 -10.53 16.94
CA LYS A 48 -13.87 -11.71 16.93
C LYS A 48 -15.08 -11.58 16.00
N ASP A 49 -15.51 -10.35 15.73
CA ASP A 49 -16.66 -10.07 14.88
C ASP A 49 -16.21 -9.91 13.43
N HIS A 50 -16.49 -10.92 12.60
CA HIS A 50 -16.57 -10.79 11.14
C HIS A 50 -17.67 -9.79 10.73
N ASP A 51 -18.52 -9.40 11.67
CA ASP A 51 -19.46 -8.31 11.54
C ASP A 51 -18.72 -6.96 11.65
N LEU A 52 -18.19 -6.53 10.51
CA LEU A 52 -17.53 -5.23 10.36
C LEU A 52 -18.41 -4.07 10.81
N THR A 53 -19.75 -4.24 10.84
CA THR A 53 -20.62 -3.15 11.25
C THR A 53 -20.52 -2.83 12.73
N LYS A 54 -20.33 -3.86 13.57
CA LYS A 54 -20.05 -3.69 15.00
C LYS A 54 -18.65 -3.14 15.23
N HIS A 55 -17.68 -3.60 14.43
CA HIS A 55 -16.30 -3.13 14.54
C HIS A 55 -16.16 -1.65 14.21
N ALA A 56 -16.94 -1.13 13.25
CA ALA A 56 -16.91 0.28 12.87
C ALA A 56 -17.08 1.23 14.07
N LYS A 57 -17.92 0.87 15.07
CA LYS A 57 -18.06 1.68 16.29
C LYS A 57 -16.74 1.80 17.06
N ASN A 58 -16.00 0.71 17.21
CA ASN A 58 -14.71 0.73 17.91
C ASN A 58 -13.69 1.60 17.17
N VAL A 59 -13.70 1.56 15.84
CA VAL A 59 -12.83 2.42 14.99
C VAL A 59 -13.17 3.89 15.21
N LEU A 60 -14.45 4.25 15.18
CA LEU A 60 -14.91 5.63 15.39
C LEU A 60 -14.61 6.12 16.82
N ASP A 61 -14.87 5.30 17.84
CA ASP A 61 -14.63 5.63 19.25
C ASP A 61 -13.13 5.76 19.57
N SER A 62 -12.26 5.12 18.78
CA SER A 62 -10.80 5.15 18.91
C SER A 62 -10.13 6.23 18.07
N TYR A 63 -10.87 6.96 17.23
CA TYR A 63 -10.30 7.99 16.37
C TYR A 63 -9.74 9.15 17.21
N ARG A 64 -8.46 9.52 16.99
CA ARG A 64 -7.75 10.58 17.76
C ARG A 64 -7.16 11.70 16.90
N ILE A 65 -7.06 11.50 15.59
CA ILE A 65 -6.42 12.44 14.66
C ILE A 65 -7.41 13.54 14.23
N ASP A 66 -6.88 14.67 13.76
CA ASP A 66 -7.70 15.70 13.12
C ASP A 66 -8.19 15.22 11.75
N ARG A 67 -9.45 14.75 11.73
CA ARG A 67 -10.15 14.25 10.54
C ARG A 67 -10.24 15.30 9.44
N THR A 68 -10.44 16.56 9.83
CA THR A 68 -10.61 17.67 8.88
C THR A 68 -9.30 17.91 8.15
N LEU A 69 -8.21 18.02 8.91
CA LEU A 69 -6.87 18.20 8.35
C LEU A 69 -6.46 17.02 7.47
N LEU A 70 -6.74 15.77 7.87
CA LEU A 70 -6.52 14.60 7.02
C LEU A 70 -7.26 14.75 5.68
N CYS A 71 -8.55 15.06 5.70
CA CYS A 71 -9.35 15.20 4.48
C CYS A 71 -8.88 16.37 3.59
N GLU A 72 -8.36 17.46 4.16
CA GLU A 72 -7.74 18.54 3.40
C GLU A 72 -6.47 18.06 2.68
N ILE A 73 -5.59 17.35 3.39
CA ILE A 73 -4.36 16.79 2.81
C ILE A 73 -4.68 15.81 1.68
N LEU A 74 -5.65 14.91 1.90
CA LEU A 74 -6.08 13.94 0.89
C LEU A 74 -6.73 14.64 -0.30
N GLY A 75 -7.52 15.69 -0.06
CA GLY A 75 -8.12 16.51 -1.11
C GLY A 75 -7.07 17.13 -2.02
N ASP A 76 -6.08 17.81 -1.44
CA ASP A 76 -4.95 18.41 -2.16
C ASP A 76 -4.18 17.34 -2.96
N GLU A 77 -3.82 16.23 -2.31
CA GLU A 77 -3.03 15.16 -2.92
C GLU A 77 -3.76 14.51 -4.10
N ASN A 78 -5.01 14.07 -3.90
CA ASN A 78 -5.77 13.37 -4.93
C ASN A 78 -6.14 14.31 -6.09
N GLN A 79 -6.45 15.58 -5.82
CA GLN A 79 -6.70 16.55 -6.88
C GLN A 79 -5.47 16.78 -7.77
N ASN A 80 -4.28 16.89 -7.19
CA ASN A 80 -3.02 17.03 -7.93
C ASN A 80 -2.66 15.77 -8.75
N LEU A 81 -3.16 14.60 -8.31
CA LEU A 81 -3.04 13.33 -9.03
C LEU A 81 -4.14 13.12 -10.08
N GLY A 82 -5.00 14.12 -10.33
CA GLY A 82 -6.03 14.05 -11.36
C GLY A 82 -7.27 13.25 -10.95
N ALA A 83 -7.53 13.07 -9.66
CA ALA A 83 -8.70 12.35 -9.19
C ALA A 83 -10.02 13.01 -9.64
N GLY A 84 -10.98 12.18 -10.03
CA GLY A 84 -12.31 12.61 -10.46
C GLY A 84 -13.25 12.97 -9.31
N GLU A 85 -14.45 13.43 -9.68
CA GLU A 85 -15.46 13.92 -8.73
C GLU A 85 -15.87 12.89 -7.68
N GLU A 86 -15.95 11.60 -8.04
CA GLU A 86 -16.31 10.51 -7.13
C GLU A 86 -15.29 10.33 -5.99
N THR A 87 -14.00 10.43 -6.30
CA THR A 87 -12.93 10.37 -5.28
C THR A 87 -13.01 11.58 -4.37
N LEU A 88 -13.17 12.78 -4.92
CA LEU A 88 -13.30 14.01 -4.14
C LEU A 88 -14.58 14.01 -3.27
N ALA A 89 -15.67 13.41 -3.75
CA ALA A 89 -16.89 13.22 -2.98
C ALA A 89 -16.68 12.23 -1.82
N ASN A 90 -15.92 11.15 -2.02
CA ASN A 90 -15.54 10.25 -0.93
C ASN A 90 -14.62 10.95 0.09
N ILE A 91 -13.71 11.82 -0.32
CA ILE A 91 -12.89 12.61 0.62
C ILE A 91 -13.78 13.55 1.45
N LYS A 92 -14.79 14.18 0.83
CA LYS A 92 -15.76 15.01 1.56
C LYS A 92 -16.55 14.17 2.58
N ARG A 93 -16.99 12.98 2.20
CA ARG A 93 -17.69 12.01 3.06
C ARG A 93 -16.83 11.51 4.21
N LEU A 94 -15.54 11.27 3.97
CA LEU A 94 -14.60 10.85 5.01
C LEU A 94 -14.50 11.87 6.16
N ARG A 95 -14.82 13.14 5.90
CA ARG A 95 -14.85 14.20 6.91
C ARG A 95 -15.98 13.99 7.94
N ASP A 96 -17.05 13.29 7.58
CA ASP A 96 -18.16 13.02 8.47
C ASP A 96 -17.71 12.15 9.64
N LYS A 97 -18.14 12.48 10.88
CA LYS A 97 -17.70 11.81 12.11
C LYS A 97 -18.10 10.34 12.22
N ASP A 98 -19.05 9.89 11.40
CA ASP A 98 -19.56 8.52 11.36
C ASP A 98 -18.99 7.71 10.18
N CYS A 99 -18.10 8.31 9.37
CA CYS A 99 -17.46 7.63 8.26
C CYS A 99 -16.26 6.80 8.72
N VAL A 100 -16.18 5.56 8.23
CA VAL A 100 -14.98 4.71 8.34
C VAL A 100 -14.28 4.57 7.00
N ALA A 101 -13.01 4.16 7.02
CA ALA A 101 -12.24 3.86 5.83
C ALA A 101 -12.01 2.35 5.71
N VAL A 102 -12.14 1.82 4.50
CA VAL A 102 -11.67 0.47 4.17
C VAL A 102 -10.36 0.63 3.43
N VAL A 103 -9.28 0.14 4.02
CA VAL A 103 -7.91 0.39 3.53
C VAL A 103 -7.26 -0.91 3.08
N SER A 104 -6.58 -0.85 1.94
CA SER A 104 -5.60 -1.84 1.49
C SER A 104 -4.46 -1.08 0.83
N GLY A 105 -3.34 -1.73 0.59
CA GLY A 105 -2.22 -1.09 -0.11
C GLY A 105 -1.39 -2.07 -0.90
N GLN A 106 -0.48 -1.49 -1.69
CA GLN A 106 0.56 -2.21 -2.39
C GLN A 106 1.72 -1.26 -2.73
N GLN A 107 2.91 -1.83 -2.94
CA GLN A 107 4.05 -1.13 -3.54
C GLN A 107 3.67 -0.47 -4.87
N ALA A 108 4.25 0.71 -5.13
CA ALA A 108 4.02 1.49 -6.34
C ALA A 108 4.80 0.90 -7.54
N GLY A 109 4.36 -0.27 -8.03
CA GLY A 109 5.01 -0.98 -9.13
C GLY A 109 4.83 -0.31 -10.50
N LEU A 110 5.77 -0.54 -11.41
CA LEU A 110 5.70 -0.08 -12.80
C LEU A 110 4.41 -0.61 -13.46
N PHE A 111 3.69 0.29 -14.13
CA PHE A 111 2.40 0.01 -14.79
C PHE A 111 1.37 -0.73 -13.92
N SER A 112 1.25 -0.32 -12.66
CA SER A 112 0.43 -0.93 -11.58
C SER A 112 0.97 -2.22 -10.96
N GLY A 113 2.09 -2.74 -11.47
CA GLY A 113 2.70 -3.97 -10.99
C GLY A 113 1.81 -5.20 -11.20
N PRO A 114 1.86 -6.20 -10.31
CA PRO A 114 1.06 -7.42 -10.43
C PRO A 114 -0.45 -7.16 -10.37
N ILE A 115 -1.24 -7.98 -11.07
CA ILE A 115 -2.70 -7.83 -11.16
C ILE A 115 -3.42 -7.84 -9.80
N TYR A 116 -2.83 -8.46 -8.77
CA TYR A 116 -3.42 -8.43 -7.43
C TYR A 116 -3.50 -7.01 -6.86
N THR A 117 -2.71 -6.04 -7.34
CA THR A 117 -2.83 -4.62 -6.98
C THR A 117 -4.24 -4.11 -7.29
N ILE A 118 -4.70 -4.41 -8.51
CA ILE A 118 -6.05 -4.05 -8.98
C ILE A 118 -7.11 -4.81 -8.17
N PHE A 119 -6.89 -6.10 -7.88
CA PHE A 119 -7.84 -6.86 -7.05
C PHE A 119 -7.94 -6.34 -5.62
N LYS A 120 -6.83 -5.94 -4.99
CA LYS A 120 -6.82 -5.30 -3.67
C LYS A 120 -7.59 -3.98 -3.68
N ALA A 121 -7.35 -3.12 -4.68
CA ALA A 121 -8.05 -1.85 -4.83
C ALA A 121 -9.56 -2.04 -5.07
N LEU A 122 -9.94 -2.97 -5.94
CA LEU A 122 -11.36 -3.30 -6.17
C LEU A 122 -12.01 -3.95 -4.95
N SER A 123 -11.26 -4.71 -4.15
CA SER A 123 -11.78 -5.34 -2.93
C SER A 123 -12.20 -4.30 -1.91
N VAL A 124 -11.38 -3.25 -1.69
CA VAL A 124 -11.74 -2.17 -0.76
C VAL A 124 -12.90 -1.32 -1.28
N VAL A 125 -12.96 -1.08 -2.60
CA VAL A 125 -14.10 -0.43 -3.25
C VAL A 125 -15.39 -1.21 -2.99
N ARG A 126 -15.36 -2.52 -3.26
CA ARG A 126 -16.52 -3.38 -3.10
C ARG A 126 -16.96 -3.48 -1.65
N LEU A 127 -16.01 -3.63 -0.73
CA LEU A 127 -16.30 -3.74 0.69
C LEU A 127 -16.86 -2.43 1.27
N ALA A 128 -16.32 -1.27 0.88
CA ALA A 128 -16.90 0.02 1.27
C ALA A 128 -18.33 0.19 0.73
N ASP A 129 -18.61 -0.27 -0.49
CA ASP A 129 -19.96 -0.27 -1.05
C ASP A 129 -20.93 -1.20 -0.29
N ASP A 130 -20.48 -2.38 0.11
CA ASP A 130 -21.29 -3.32 0.90
C ASP A 130 -21.58 -2.80 2.31
N LEU A 131 -20.64 -2.11 2.95
CA LEU A 131 -20.87 -1.44 4.24
C LEU A 131 -21.89 -0.30 4.12
N LYS A 132 -21.81 0.50 3.05
CA LYS A 132 -22.81 1.55 2.76
C LYS A 132 -24.22 0.97 2.59
N LYS A 133 -24.35 -0.15 1.88
CA LYS A 133 -25.65 -0.85 1.74
C LYS A 133 -26.19 -1.40 3.06
N GLN A 134 -25.31 -1.67 4.02
CA GLN A 134 -25.67 -2.06 5.40
C GLN A 134 -25.94 -0.86 6.32
N GLY A 135 -25.91 0.37 5.80
CA GLY A 135 -26.21 1.59 6.54
C GLY A 135 -25.00 2.23 7.22
N LEU A 136 -23.78 1.78 6.94
CA LEU A 136 -22.56 2.40 7.46
C LEU A 136 -21.89 3.31 6.44
N ASN A 137 -21.54 4.52 6.88
CA ASN A 137 -20.80 5.45 6.06
C ASN A 137 -19.35 4.94 5.90
N ALA A 138 -18.96 4.58 4.68
CA ALA A 138 -17.65 3.98 4.41
C ALA A 138 -17.06 4.45 3.08
N VAL A 139 -15.74 4.65 3.05
CA VAL A 139 -14.99 5.04 1.84
C VAL A 139 -13.82 4.10 1.56
N PRO A 140 -13.50 3.83 0.28
CA PRO A 140 -12.36 3.01 -0.10
C PRO A 140 -11.07 3.83 -0.19
N ILE A 141 -10.02 3.35 0.44
CA ILE A 141 -8.70 3.97 0.42
C ILE A 141 -7.64 2.94 -0.04
N PHE A 142 -6.77 3.38 -0.94
CA PHE A 142 -5.59 2.64 -1.38
C PHE A 142 -4.30 3.32 -0.89
N TRP A 143 -3.57 2.63 -0.02
CA TRP A 143 -2.26 3.04 0.46
C TRP A 143 -1.19 2.72 -0.59
N VAL A 144 -0.65 3.77 -1.22
CA VAL A 144 0.41 3.65 -2.21
C VAL A 144 1.73 3.50 -1.45
N ALA A 145 2.22 2.27 -1.25
CA ALA A 145 3.42 2.00 -0.44
C ALA A 145 4.71 2.40 -1.17
N SER A 146 4.85 3.70 -1.46
CA SER A 146 5.95 4.30 -2.19
C SER A 146 7.18 4.57 -1.32
N GLU A 147 7.07 4.41 0.00
CA GLU A 147 8.19 4.54 0.92
C GLU A 147 9.12 3.32 0.93
N ASP A 148 8.72 2.20 0.33
CA ASP A 148 9.62 1.07 0.14
C ASP A 148 10.73 1.44 -0.83
N HIS A 149 11.89 0.82 -0.65
CA HIS A 149 13.14 1.05 -1.35
C HIS A 149 13.59 -0.15 -2.18
N ASP A 150 12.78 -1.22 -2.20
CA ASP A 150 12.94 -2.34 -3.13
C ASP A 150 12.49 -1.93 -4.54
N PHE A 151 13.34 -1.13 -5.18
CA PHE A 151 13.09 -0.63 -6.54
C PHE A 151 13.15 -1.76 -7.58
N GLU A 152 13.95 -2.80 -7.34
CA GLU A 152 14.05 -3.94 -8.24
C GLU A 152 12.71 -4.68 -8.30
N GLU A 153 12.06 -4.94 -7.16
CA GLU A 153 10.70 -5.48 -7.16
C GLU A 153 9.69 -4.51 -7.80
N ALA A 154 9.82 -3.20 -7.56
CA ALA A 154 8.88 -2.21 -8.10
C ALA A 154 9.01 -1.99 -9.61
N ASN A 155 10.19 -2.20 -10.20
CA ASN A 155 10.46 -1.81 -11.59
C ASN A 155 10.22 -2.92 -12.61
N GLU A 156 9.96 -4.16 -12.17
CA GLU A 156 9.80 -5.31 -13.06
C GLU A 156 8.31 -5.60 -13.35
N ILE A 157 8.03 -5.86 -14.62
CA ILE A 157 6.74 -6.37 -15.10
C ILE A 157 6.97 -7.53 -16.06
N PHE A 158 5.91 -8.28 -16.32
CA PHE A 158 5.89 -9.31 -17.34
C PHE A 158 4.83 -9.02 -18.38
N VAL A 159 5.20 -9.08 -19.64
CA VAL A 159 4.28 -9.01 -20.78
C VAL A 159 4.27 -10.33 -21.54
N LEU A 160 3.19 -10.59 -22.27
CA LEU A 160 3.11 -11.73 -23.18
C LEU A 160 3.41 -11.25 -24.60
N ASP A 161 4.33 -11.95 -25.27
CA ASP A 161 4.64 -11.67 -26.66
C ASP A 161 3.65 -12.30 -27.65
N GLU A 162 3.90 -12.12 -28.94
CA GLU A 162 3.09 -12.69 -30.03
C GLU A 162 3.00 -14.23 -30.01
N ASN A 163 3.97 -14.89 -29.37
CA ASN A 163 4.00 -16.35 -29.21
C ASN A 163 3.44 -16.79 -27.84
N ALA A 164 2.86 -15.86 -27.07
CA ALA A 164 2.40 -16.05 -25.70
C ALA A 164 3.52 -16.47 -24.72
N GLU A 165 4.77 -16.07 -25.01
CA GLU A 165 5.88 -16.23 -24.07
C GLU A 165 5.96 -15.04 -23.14
N LEU A 166 6.28 -15.30 -21.86
CA LEU A 166 6.51 -14.24 -20.87
C LEU A 166 7.84 -13.53 -21.14
N ARG A 167 7.79 -12.21 -21.25
CA ARG A 167 8.95 -11.32 -21.36
C ARG A 167 9.00 -10.40 -20.14
N ALA A 168 10.13 -10.44 -19.44
CA ALA A 168 10.40 -9.50 -18.36
C ALA A 168 10.80 -8.15 -18.94
N LEU A 169 10.21 -7.09 -18.40
CA LEU A 169 10.51 -5.71 -18.75
C LEU A 169 10.76 -4.92 -17.48
N SER A 170 11.74 -4.04 -17.55
CA SER A 170 12.04 -3.10 -16.48
C SER A 170 12.40 -1.73 -17.03
N ASN A 171 12.37 -0.75 -16.15
CA ASN A 171 12.81 0.61 -16.45
C ASN A 171 14.08 0.93 -15.63
N SER A 172 15.11 1.41 -16.34
CA SER A 172 16.40 1.78 -15.77
C SER A 172 16.53 3.29 -15.70
N VAL A 173 16.25 3.87 -14.53
CA VAL A 173 16.40 5.31 -14.29
C VAL A 173 17.87 5.67 -14.10
N SER A 174 18.33 6.73 -14.77
CA SER A 174 19.71 7.19 -14.68
C SER A 174 20.02 7.86 -13.33
N GLY A 175 21.18 7.53 -12.74
CA GLY A 175 21.63 8.18 -11.49
C GLY A 175 20.82 7.80 -10.25
N LEU A 176 20.06 6.70 -10.32
CA LEU A 176 19.35 6.18 -9.16
C LEU A 176 20.35 5.66 -8.11
N GLU A 177 20.26 6.22 -6.92
CA GLU A 177 21.06 5.81 -5.77
C GLU A 177 20.44 4.57 -5.10
N GLU A 178 21.28 3.67 -4.60
CA GLU A 178 20.84 2.48 -3.85
C GLU A 178 20.00 2.88 -2.62
N ASN A 179 18.99 2.07 -2.29
CA ASN A 179 18.06 2.27 -1.18
C ASN A 179 17.22 3.56 -1.27
N THR A 180 17.03 4.11 -2.47
CA THR A 180 16.09 5.22 -2.70
C THR A 180 14.66 4.68 -2.64
N PRO A 181 13.77 5.23 -1.79
CA PRO A 181 12.35 4.92 -1.84
C PRO A 181 11.74 5.13 -3.23
N VAL A 182 10.87 4.22 -3.65
CA VAL A 182 10.19 4.23 -4.95
C VAL A 182 9.52 5.58 -5.21
N GLY A 183 8.88 6.19 -4.21
CA GLY A 183 8.23 7.49 -4.36
C GLY A 183 9.17 8.68 -4.57
N PHE A 184 10.48 8.52 -4.37
CA PHE A 184 11.50 9.51 -4.72
C PHE A 184 12.20 9.24 -6.05
N VAL A 185 11.94 8.10 -6.69
CA VAL A 185 12.51 7.79 -8.01
C VAL A 185 11.82 8.66 -9.05
N GLN A 186 12.55 9.68 -9.52
CA GLN A 186 12.09 10.56 -10.60
C GLN A 186 12.14 9.80 -11.93
N LEU A 187 11.07 9.86 -12.70
CA LEU A 187 11.07 9.31 -14.06
C LEU A 187 11.89 10.23 -14.98
N ASP A 188 12.69 9.63 -15.85
CA ASP A 188 13.43 10.31 -16.92
C ASP A 188 12.93 9.81 -18.30
N GLU A 189 13.56 10.26 -19.39
CA GLU A 189 13.19 9.87 -20.77
C GLU A 189 13.17 8.35 -21.01
N SER A 190 13.85 7.55 -20.16
CA SER A 190 13.85 6.09 -20.26
C SER A 190 12.44 5.51 -20.12
N ILE A 191 11.52 6.18 -19.40
CA ILE A 191 10.16 5.67 -19.19
C ILE A 191 9.39 5.57 -20.50
N LYS A 192 9.60 6.51 -21.41
CA LYS A 192 9.01 6.48 -22.75
C LYS A 192 9.53 5.28 -23.54
N THR A 193 10.84 5.04 -23.47
CA THR A 193 11.46 3.85 -24.09
C THR A 193 10.89 2.56 -23.51
N THR A 194 10.66 2.50 -22.20
CA THR A 194 10.04 1.34 -21.55
C THR A 194 8.60 1.13 -22.02
N ILE A 195 7.79 2.19 -22.15
CA ILE A 195 6.43 2.13 -22.69
C ILE A 195 6.45 1.62 -24.14
N ASP A 196 7.30 2.19 -24.99
CA ASP A 196 7.43 1.81 -26.39
C ASP A 196 7.83 0.33 -26.52
N ARG A 197 8.78 -0.12 -25.71
CA ARG A 197 9.19 -1.53 -25.64
C ARG A 197 8.04 -2.44 -25.23
N ALA A 198 7.31 -2.09 -24.17
CA ALA A 198 6.17 -2.88 -23.70
C ALA A 198 5.15 -3.12 -24.80
N PHE A 199 4.81 -2.08 -25.59
CA PHE A 199 3.87 -2.24 -26.69
C PHE A 199 4.45 -2.89 -27.94
N SER A 200 5.76 -2.77 -28.18
CA SER A 200 6.43 -3.47 -29.28
C SER A 200 6.55 -4.98 -29.05
N GLU A 201 6.63 -5.39 -27.79
CA GLU A 201 6.71 -6.80 -27.39
C GLU A 201 5.32 -7.44 -27.28
N THR A 202 4.25 -6.68 -27.06
CA THR A 202 2.88 -7.22 -26.99
C THR A 202 2.15 -7.22 -28.33
N PRO A 203 1.18 -8.13 -28.56
CA PRO A 203 0.31 -8.10 -29.73
C PRO A 203 -0.44 -6.77 -29.90
N VAL A 204 -0.41 -6.21 -31.12
CA VAL A 204 -1.18 -5.01 -31.44
C VAL A 204 -2.68 -5.34 -31.53
N THR A 205 -3.50 -4.59 -30.79
CA THR A 205 -4.95 -4.75 -30.76
C THR A 205 -5.64 -3.40 -31.01
N ALA A 206 -6.97 -3.42 -31.13
CA ALA A 206 -7.77 -2.20 -31.21
C ALA A 206 -7.63 -1.30 -29.97
N PHE A 207 -7.13 -1.83 -28.84
CA PHE A 207 -6.97 -1.10 -27.58
C PHE A 207 -5.56 -0.54 -27.36
N THR A 208 -4.57 -0.97 -28.15
CA THR A 208 -3.15 -0.64 -27.95
C THR A 208 -2.95 0.86 -27.79
N LYS A 209 -3.49 1.67 -28.72
CA LYS A 209 -3.35 3.13 -28.69
C LYS A 209 -3.90 3.76 -27.41
N ASP A 210 -5.05 3.30 -26.94
CA ASP A 210 -5.70 3.88 -25.76
C ASP A 210 -4.91 3.55 -24.49
N ILE A 211 -4.44 2.31 -24.35
CA ILE A 211 -3.61 1.90 -23.21
C ILE A 211 -2.26 2.61 -23.24
N THR A 212 -1.64 2.79 -24.42
CA THR A 212 -0.41 3.57 -24.55
C THR A 212 -0.61 5.00 -24.05
N ASN A 213 -1.71 5.66 -24.44
CA ASN A 213 -2.01 7.01 -23.97
C ASN A 213 -2.22 7.07 -22.45
N VAL A 214 -2.93 6.10 -21.87
CA VAL A 214 -3.13 6.01 -20.41
C VAL A 214 -1.78 5.90 -19.69
N LEU A 215 -0.90 5.01 -20.15
CA LEU A 215 0.44 4.87 -19.56
C LEU A 215 1.29 6.11 -19.75
N SER A 216 1.34 6.70 -20.96
CA SER A 216 2.14 7.91 -21.22
C SER A 216 1.65 9.15 -20.47
N ASN A 217 0.35 9.25 -20.18
CA ASN A 217 -0.19 10.35 -19.37
C ASN A 217 0.16 10.20 -17.89
N ALA A 218 0.17 8.97 -17.37
CA ALA A 218 0.49 8.69 -15.99
C ALA A 218 2.00 8.70 -15.71
N TYR A 219 2.79 8.09 -16.59
CA TYR A 219 4.24 7.91 -16.47
C TYR A 219 4.98 8.89 -17.38
N SER A 220 5.31 10.08 -16.86
CA SER A 220 6.02 11.14 -17.58
C SER A 220 7.19 11.70 -16.76
N GLU A 221 8.11 12.42 -17.41
CA GLU A 221 9.35 12.94 -16.80
C GLU A 221 9.15 13.88 -15.60
N ASN A 222 7.95 14.45 -15.44
CA ASN A 222 7.63 15.32 -14.29
C ASN A 222 7.13 14.55 -13.07
N GLU A 223 6.99 13.22 -13.16
CA GLU A 223 6.44 12.37 -12.11
C GLU A 223 7.53 11.54 -11.42
N THR A 224 7.21 11.10 -10.20
CA THR A 224 7.94 10.00 -9.58
C THR A 224 7.20 8.69 -9.84
N TYR A 225 7.84 7.54 -9.60
CA TYR A 225 7.13 6.25 -9.64
C TYR A 225 5.88 6.23 -8.77
N GLY A 226 5.96 6.82 -7.57
CA GLY A 226 4.82 6.90 -6.65
C GLY A 226 3.65 7.72 -7.21
N SER A 227 3.92 8.90 -7.79
CA SER A 227 2.85 9.73 -8.36
C SER A 227 2.32 9.17 -9.68
N ALA A 228 3.19 8.63 -10.54
CA ALA A 228 2.78 7.98 -11.79
C ALA A 228 1.89 6.76 -11.54
N PHE A 229 2.25 5.91 -10.57
CA PHE A 229 1.40 4.81 -10.12
C PHE A 229 0.04 5.31 -9.64
N ALA A 230 0.00 6.31 -8.76
CA ALA A 230 -1.25 6.81 -8.22
C ALA A 230 -2.15 7.43 -9.30
N LYS A 231 -1.57 8.15 -10.27
CA LYS A 231 -2.29 8.66 -11.46
C LYS A 231 -2.91 7.53 -12.28
N LEU A 232 -2.15 6.47 -12.56
CA LEU A 232 -2.67 5.30 -13.27
C LEU A 232 -3.82 4.64 -12.49
N ILE A 233 -3.68 4.49 -11.17
CA ILE A 233 -4.75 3.94 -10.33
C ILE A 233 -6.00 4.83 -10.35
N HIS A 234 -5.87 6.15 -10.37
CA HIS A 234 -7.01 7.05 -10.54
C HIS A 234 -7.68 6.93 -11.91
N ASP A 235 -6.92 6.81 -12.99
CA ASP A 235 -7.46 6.60 -14.34
C ASP A 235 -8.29 5.30 -14.40
N LEU A 236 -7.73 4.21 -13.87
CA LEU A 236 -8.37 2.89 -13.88
C LEU A 236 -9.59 2.79 -12.93
N LEU A 237 -9.46 3.32 -11.71
CA LEU A 237 -10.36 3.00 -10.59
C LEU A 237 -10.97 4.23 -9.89
N GLY A 238 -10.55 5.45 -10.24
CA GLY A 238 -11.04 6.69 -9.64
C GLY A 238 -12.54 6.92 -9.85
N LYS A 239 -13.12 6.38 -10.93
CA LYS A 239 -14.58 6.38 -11.16
C LYS A 239 -15.39 5.62 -10.09
N PHE A 240 -14.74 4.77 -9.31
CA PHE A 240 -15.35 4.10 -8.16
C PHE A 240 -15.15 4.85 -6.84
N GLY A 241 -14.62 6.08 -6.93
CA GLY A 241 -14.32 6.95 -5.80
C GLY A 241 -13.14 6.48 -4.95
N LEU A 242 -12.25 5.65 -5.50
CA LEU A 242 -11.04 5.22 -4.78
C LEU A 242 -10.17 6.43 -4.42
N ILE A 243 -9.87 6.57 -3.13
CA ILE A 243 -8.93 7.57 -2.61
C ILE A 243 -7.54 6.93 -2.56
N THR A 244 -6.52 7.61 -3.06
CA THR A 244 -5.13 7.19 -2.84
C THR A 244 -4.51 7.97 -1.69
N VAL A 245 -3.59 7.35 -0.96
CA VAL A 245 -2.79 8.00 0.09
C VAL A 245 -1.34 7.67 -0.12
N SER A 246 -0.50 8.70 -0.20
CA SER A 246 0.95 8.52 -0.19
C SER A 246 1.51 8.66 1.24
N PRO A 247 2.16 7.62 1.81
CA PRO A 247 2.83 7.71 3.10
C PRO A 247 4.06 8.62 3.05
N MET A 248 4.50 9.01 1.86
CA MET A 248 5.61 9.94 1.66
C MET A 248 5.16 11.41 1.66
N ASN A 249 3.85 11.67 1.69
CA ASN A 249 3.34 13.02 1.79
C ASN A 249 3.77 13.65 3.13
N ARG A 250 4.48 14.77 3.05
CA ARG A 250 5.02 15.45 4.22
C ARG A 250 3.94 15.88 5.22
N LYS A 251 2.76 16.29 4.74
CA LYS A 251 1.65 16.66 5.62
C LYS A 251 1.05 15.41 6.31
N VAL A 252 0.97 14.28 5.61
CA VAL A 252 0.57 12.99 6.23
C VAL A 252 1.58 12.57 7.30
N ARG A 253 2.89 12.60 7.02
CA ARG A 253 3.92 12.26 8.02
C ARG A 253 3.87 13.15 9.27
N ARG A 254 3.57 14.44 9.09
CA ARG A 254 3.36 15.35 10.22
C ARG A 254 2.14 14.97 11.06
N LEU A 255 1.04 14.55 10.45
CA LEU A 255 -0.11 14.00 11.19
C LEU A 255 0.27 12.74 11.97
N CYS A 256 1.18 11.92 11.46
CA CYS A 256 1.66 10.71 12.12
C CYS A 256 2.74 10.97 13.19
N SER A 257 3.20 12.21 13.39
CA SER A 257 4.27 12.51 14.35
C SER A 257 4.00 11.97 15.77
N PRO A 258 2.79 12.10 16.35
CA PRO A 258 2.53 11.58 17.70
C PRO A 258 2.76 10.08 17.84
N ILE A 259 2.35 9.28 16.83
CA ILE A 259 2.56 7.83 16.86
C ILE A 259 4.03 7.46 16.62
N PHE A 260 4.77 8.28 15.87
CA PHE A 260 6.22 8.09 15.72
C PHE A 260 6.95 8.36 17.03
N VAL A 261 6.59 9.44 17.74
CA VAL A 261 7.14 9.76 19.06
C VAL A 261 6.87 8.61 20.02
N GLU A 262 5.62 8.17 20.15
CA GLU A 262 5.26 7.05 21.04
C GLU A 262 6.02 5.76 20.70
N ALA A 263 6.14 5.44 19.41
CA ALA A 263 6.87 4.27 18.96
C ALA A 263 8.38 4.35 19.25
N VAL A 264 8.98 5.55 19.19
CA VAL A 264 10.37 5.77 19.59
C VAL A 264 10.52 5.63 21.10
N GLU A 265 9.62 6.21 21.90
CA GLU A 265 9.66 6.11 23.38
C GLU A 265 9.53 4.64 23.84
N ARG A 266 8.62 3.89 23.22
CA ARG A 266 8.26 2.52 23.59
C ARG A 266 9.02 1.47 22.78
N HIS A 267 10.06 1.84 22.03
CA HIS A 267 10.71 0.94 21.08
C HIS A 267 11.15 -0.41 21.70
N ARG A 268 11.63 -0.41 22.95
CA ARG A 268 12.04 -1.64 23.66
C ARG A 268 10.87 -2.54 24.03
N GLU A 269 9.76 -1.93 24.47
CA GLU A 269 8.53 -2.65 24.80
C GLU A 269 7.97 -3.30 23.54
N ILE A 270 7.93 -2.54 22.44
CA ILE A 270 7.51 -3.03 21.12
C ILE A 270 8.37 -4.22 20.68
N THR A 271 9.71 -4.09 20.73
CA THR A 271 10.61 -5.20 20.38
C THR A 271 10.36 -6.44 21.26
N GLY A 272 10.23 -6.27 22.57
CA GLY A 272 9.96 -7.38 23.50
C GLY A 272 8.62 -8.07 23.21
N ALA A 273 7.57 -7.30 22.95
CA ALA A 273 6.26 -7.82 22.61
C ALA A 273 6.25 -8.59 21.28
N LEU A 274 6.96 -8.09 20.26
CA LEU A 274 7.09 -8.75 18.96
C LEU A 274 7.83 -10.09 19.09
N ILE A 275 8.98 -10.12 19.80
CA ILE A 275 9.73 -11.36 20.05
C ILE A 275 8.88 -12.38 20.83
N ALA A 276 8.15 -11.92 21.86
CA ALA A 276 7.25 -12.80 22.61
C ALA A 276 6.16 -13.39 21.71
N ARG A 277 5.55 -12.57 20.84
CA ARG A 277 4.52 -13.00 19.90
C ARG A 277 5.04 -13.96 18.84
N ASP A 278 6.24 -13.76 18.32
CA ASP A 278 6.90 -14.71 17.40
C ASP A 278 7.12 -16.08 18.07
N ASN A 279 7.54 -16.09 19.33
CA ASN A 279 7.71 -17.32 20.09
C ASN A 279 6.37 -18.04 20.33
N GLU A 280 5.29 -17.30 20.65
CA GLU A 280 3.95 -17.86 20.79
C GLU A 280 3.47 -18.52 19.48
N LEU A 281 3.65 -17.85 18.35
CA LEU A 281 3.31 -18.39 17.02
C LEU A 281 4.07 -19.67 16.72
N ALA A 282 5.38 -19.69 16.98
CA ALA A 282 6.22 -20.86 16.77
C ALA A 282 5.81 -22.06 17.62
N VAL A 283 5.47 -21.83 18.91
CA VAL A 283 4.98 -22.88 19.82
C VAL A 283 3.66 -23.50 19.35
N ASP A 284 2.78 -22.70 18.75
CA ASP A 284 1.51 -23.19 18.17
C ASP A 284 1.68 -23.85 16.77
N GLY A 285 2.92 -23.91 16.28
CA GLY A 285 3.26 -24.52 14.99
C GLY A 285 2.93 -23.64 13.78
N TYR A 286 2.94 -22.32 13.96
CA TYR A 286 2.90 -21.35 12.87
C TYR A 286 4.32 -20.85 12.55
N HIS A 287 4.59 -20.51 11.29
CA HIS A 287 5.89 -19.93 10.91
C HIS A 287 5.95 -18.45 11.30
N SER A 288 7.14 -17.97 11.67
CA SER A 288 7.36 -16.53 11.88
C SER A 288 7.29 -15.81 10.53
N GLN A 289 6.57 -14.68 10.49
CA GLN A 289 6.36 -13.89 9.27
C GLN A 289 7.49 -12.89 9.04
N VAL A 290 8.00 -12.28 10.11
CA VAL A 290 9.06 -11.28 10.10
C VAL A 290 9.97 -11.58 11.28
N LEU A 291 11.24 -11.88 11.03
CA LEU A 291 12.18 -12.16 12.10
C LEU A 291 12.54 -10.85 12.84
N VAL A 292 12.21 -10.80 14.13
CA VAL A 292 12.55 -9.68 15.01
C VAL A 292 13.71 -10.06 15.94
N SER A 293 14.79 -9.30 15.87
CA SER A 293 15.96 -9.42 16.76
C SER A 293 15.93 -8.39 17.88
N GLU A 294 16.74 -8.58 18.94
CA GLU A 294 16.78 -7.67 20.09
C GLU A 294 17.20 -6.23 19.73
N ASP A 295 17.93 -6.05 18.64
CA ASP A 295 18.36 -4.75 18.11
C ASP A 295 17.32 -4.12 17.17
N PHE A 296 16.11 -4.67 17.07
CA PHE A 296 15.04 -4.10 16.25
C PHE A 296 14.72 -2.65 16.62
N PHE A 297 14.44 -1.85 15.60
CA PHE A 297 13.88 -0.51 15.73
C PHE A 297 12.74 -0.33 14.71
N PRO A 298 11.60 0.26 15.07
CA PRO A 298 10.38 0.25 14.25
C PRO A 298 10.41 1.14 12.99
N PHE A 299 11.54 1.79 12.70
CA PHE A 299 11.66 2.76 11.61
C PHE A 299 12.93 2.54 10.77
N PHE A 300 12.89 3.07 9.56
CA PHE A 300 14.04 3.43 8.75
C PHE A 300 14.27 4.95 8.85
N TYR A 301 15.52 5.38 8.66
CA TYR A 301 15.89 6.79 8.55
C TYR A 301 16.13 7.18 7.10
N VAL A 302 15.38 8.18 6.63
CA VAL A 302 15.55 8.80 5.32
C VAL A 302 16.52 9.96 5.44
N ASP A 303 17.70 9.83 4.83
CA ASP A 303 18.75 10.84 4.92
C ASP A 303 18.56 12.00 3.93
N LYS A 304 19.49 12.96 3.96
CA LYS A 304 19.47 14.13 3.06
C LYS A 304 19.67 13.78 1.58
N LYS A 305 20.23 12.60 1.29
CA LYS A 305 20.39 12.06 -0.06
C LYS A 305 19.18 11.20 -0.48
N LYS A 306 18.10 11.20 0.32
CA LYS A 306 16.88 10.41 0.11
C LYS A 306 17.09 8.90 0.19
N LYS A 307 18.15 8.43 0.85
CA LYS A 307 18.36 6.99 1.09
C LYS A 307 17.60 6.55 2.33
N ARG A 308 16.92 5.40 2.26
CA ARG A 308 16.20 4.78 3.37
C ARG A 308 17.10 3.75 4.05
N ASN A 309 17.56 4.08 5.24
CA ASN A 309 18.54 3.28 5.98
C ASN A 309 17.88 2.58 7.17
N ALA A 310 18.11 1.29 7.35
CA ALA A 310 17.57 0.55 8.48
C ALA A 310 18.11 1.11 9.80
N LEU A 311 17.24 1.30 10.79
CA LEU A 311 17.66 1.63 12.15
C LEU A 311 17.72 0.37 13.00
N ARG A 312 18.74 0.32 13.86
CA ARG A 312 18.94 -0.74 14.86
C ARG A 312 19.31 -0.13 16.21
N PHE A 313 18.80 -0.71 17.28
CA PHE A 313 19.11 -0.29 18.64
C PHE A 313 20.31 -1.06 19.20
N ASP A 314 21.40 -0.35 19.50
CA ASP A 314 22.55 -0.91 20.22
C ASP A 314 22.32 -0.75 21.72
N LYS A 315 21.90 -1.83 22.37
CA LYS A 315 21.64 -1.89 23.81
C LYS A 315 22.88 -1.61 24.67
N ALA A 316 24.07 -2.00 24.21
CA ALA A 316 25.30 -1.83 24.98
C ALA A 316 25.73 -0.36 25.04
N LYS A 317 25.53 0.36 23.94
CA LYS A 317 25.85 1.79 23.84
C LYS A 317 24.67 2.70 24.14
N ASN A 318 23.47 2.15 24.23
CA ASN A 318 22.20 2.88 24.36
C ASN A 318 22.00 3.92 23.24
N VAL A 319 22.25 3.52 22.00
CA VAL A 319 22.09 4.38 20.82
C VAL A 319 21.34 3.67 19.71
N ILE A 320 20.71 4.44 18.84
CA ILE A 320 20.07 3.96 17.62
C ILE A 320 21.03 4.22 16.47
N LYS A 321 21.43 3.17 15.75
CA LYS A 321 22.36 3.22 14.62
C LYS A 321 21.61 3.10 13.31
N SER A 322 22.00 3.92 12.34
CA SER A 322 21.57 3.77 10.95
C SER A 322 22.59 2.90 10.20
N ILE A 323 22.20 1.69 9.78
CA ILE A 323 23.13 0.61 9.38
C ILE A 323 24.01 0.94 8.18
N ASN A 324 23.51 1.73 7.23
CA ASN A 324 24.25 2.10 6.00
C ASN A 324 24.82 3.53 6.07
N SER A 325 24.99 4.08 7.28
CA SER A 325 25.55 5.41 7.48
C SER A 325 26.37 5.47 8.77
N GLU A 326 27.25 6.45 8.91
CA GLU A 326 27.96 6.71 10.18
C GLU A 326 27.07 7.40 11.23
N LYS A 327 25.80 7.66 10.91
CA LYS A 327 24.89 8.38 11.80
C LYS A 327 24.40 7.47 12.94
N THR A 328 24.51 8.00 14.15
CA THR A 328 23.93 7.42 15.36
C THR A 328 23.11 8.48 16.07
N PHE A 329 22.13 8.03 16.85
CA PHE A 329 21.22 8.89 17.58
C PHE A 329 21.13 8.41 19.02
N SER A 330 21.07 9.33 19.97
CA SER A 330 20.48 9.05 21.28
C SER A 330 18.95 8.86 21.13
N THR A 331 18.30 8.35 22.17
CA THR A 331 16.84 8.27 22.19
C THR A 331 16.21 9.66 22.09
N GLU A 332 16.77 10.66 22.79
CA GLU A 332 16.31 12.04 22.78
C GLU A 332 16.45 12.69 21.39
N GLU A 333 17.56 12.42 20.70
CA GLU A 333 17.75 12.90 19.32
C GLU A 333 16.74 12.26 18.36
N MET A 334 16.44 10.97 18.53
CA MET A 334 15.43 10.30 17.70
C MET A 334 14.01 10.79 18.00
N LEU A 335 13.69 11.10 19.26
CA LEU A 335 12.43 11.75 19.63
C LEU A 335 12.30 13.12 18.98
N ALA A 336 13.37 13.91 19.00
CA ALA A 336 13.39 15.20 18.34
C ALA A 336 13.23 15.08 16.81
N GLU A 337 13.79 14.05 16.17
CA GLU A 337 13.55 13.77 14.74
C GLU A 337 12.09 13.36 14.49
N ALA A 338 11.50 12.50 15.33
CA ALA A 338 10.08 12.09 15.20
C ALA A 338 9.10 13.26 15.36
N GLU A 339 9.40 14.19 16.27
CA GLU A 339 8.57 15.37 16.55
C GLU A 339 8.75 16.46 15.50
N ASN A 340 10.01 16.83 15.20
CA ASN A 340 10.29 18.02 14.39
C ASN A 340 10.49 17.73 12.90
N ARG A 341 10.83 16.49 12.55
CA ARG A 341 11.13 16.04 11.18
C ARG A 341 10.61 14.63 10.90
N PRO A 342 9.32 14.34 11.14
CA PRO A 342 8.76 13.02 10.91
C PRO A 342 8.91 12.57 9.45
N GLU A 343 9.13 13.50 8.50
CA GLU A 343 9.49 13.16 7.11
C GLU A 343 10.74 12.29 6.98
N SER A 344 11.67 12.39 7.94
CA SER A 344 12.90 11.60 7.98
C SER A 344 12.72 10.19 8.55
N LEU A 345 11.55 9.84 9.10
CA LEU A 345 11.26 8.50 9.61
C LEU A 345 10.26 7.76 8.72
N SER A 346 10.63 6.58 8.25
CA SER A 346 9.74 5.71 7.47
C SER A 346 9.43 4.46 8.30
N PRO A 347 8.15 4.19 8.61
CA PRO A 347 7.75 2.94 9.26
C PRO A 347 8.26 1.71 8.50
N ASN A 348 8.71 0.69 9.22
CA ASN A 348 8.99 -0.62 8.62
C ASN A 348 7.70 -1.45 8.48
N ALA A 349 7.81 -2.67 7.95
CA ALA A 349 6.66 -3.55 7.71
C ALA A 349 5.80 -3.83 8.96
N LEU A 350 6.37 -3.76 10.17
CA LEU A 350 5.67 -4.00 11.44
C LEU A 350 5.05 -2.73 12.03
N MET A 351 5.63 -1.55 11.77
CA MET A 351 5.09 -0.27 12.23
C MET A 351 4.10 0.35 11.25
N ARG A 352 4.23 0.08 9.95
CA ARG A 352 3.34 0.59 8.90
C ARG A 352 1.84 0.28 9.15
N PRO A 353 1.43 -0.94 9.57
CA PRO A 353 0.03 -1.20 9.91
C PRO A 353 -0.47 -0.31 11.06
N ILE A 354 0.35 -0.10 12.07
CA ILE A 354 0.02 0.73 13.25
C ILE A 354 -0.14 2.21 12.87
N VAL A 355 0.61 2.68 11.87
CA VAL A 355 0.53 4.07 11.37
C VAL A 355 -0.67 4.26 10.42
N GLN A 356 -1.11 3.19 9.76
CA GLN A 356 -2.27 3.21 8.88
C GLN A 356 -3.58 3.26 9.68
N ASP A 357 -3.66 2.47 10.75
CA ASP A 357 -4.81 2.40 11.66
C ASP A 357 -4.93 3.67 12.51
#